data_AF-A0A2V5NYY2-F1
#
_entry.id   AF-A0A2V5NYY2-F1
#
_cell.length_a   1.000
_cell.length_b   1.000
_cell.length_c   1.000
_cell.angle_alpha   90.00
_cell.angle_beta   90.00
_cell.angle_gamma   90.00
#
_symmetry.space_group_name_H-M   'P 1'
#
loop_
_entity.id
_entity.type
_entity.pdbx_description
1 polymer ?
#
loop_
_entity_poly.entity_id
_entity_poly.type
_entity_poly.pdbx_seq_one_letter_code
_entity_poly.pdbx_strand_id
1 'polypeptide(L)' 'MTEPKTGELMEKIVSLCKRRGFIFQSSEIYGGLNGFWDYGPLGAELKRNIKENWWRSM' A
#
# COMPACT_ATOMS: atom_id res chain seq x y z
N MET A 1 18.99 18.26 12.66
CA MET A 1 18.21 17.20 11.97
C MET A 1 16.86 17.79 11.66
N THR A 2 16.61 18.17 10.40
CA THR A 2 15.31 18.73 9.98
C THR A 2 14.28 17.61 9.99
N GLU A 3 13.18 17.78 10.71
CA GLU A 3 12.06 16.84 10.68
C GLU A 3 11.55 16.71 9.24
N PRO A 4 11.35 15.49 8.73
CA PRO A 4 10.82 15.30 7.40
C PRO A 4 9.38 15.85 7.35
N LYS A 5 9.07 16.66 6.34
CA LYS A 5 7.70 17.11 6.10
C LYS A 5 6.82 15.89 5.86
N THR A 6 5.65 15.82 6.50
CA THR A 6 4.72 14.68 6.41
C THR A 6 4.42 14.25 4.96
N GLY A 7 4.37 15.21 4.03
CA GLY A 7 4.20 14.92 2.60
C GLY A 7 5.33 14.09 1.99
N GLU A 8 6.59 14.41 2.31
CA GLU A 8 7.76 13.67 1.81
C GLU A 8 7.81 12.24 2.37
N LEU A 9 7.33 12.05 3.61
CA LEU A 9 7.24 10.72 4.20
C LEU A 9 6.20 9.86 3.47
N MET A 10 5.02 10.43 3.18
CA MET A 10 3.98 9.70 2.45
C MET A 10 4.41 9.31 1.04
N GLU A 11 5.09 10.20 0.31
CA GLU A 11 5.63 9.87 -1.02
C GLU A 11 6.64 8.72 -0.97
N LYS A 12 7.51 8.69 0.04
CA LYS A 12 8.46 7.58 0.26
C LYS A 12 7.74 6.26 0.52
N ILE A 13 6.67 6.28 1.31
CA ILE A 13 5.87 5.08 1.60
C ILE A 13 5.20 4.58 0.32
N VAL A 14 4.54 5.46 -0.44
CA VAL A 14 3.87 5.10 -1.70
C VAL A 14 4.88 4.51 -2.69
N SER A 15 6.05 5.15 -2.84
CA SER A 15 7.13 4.65 -3.69
C SER A 15 7.61 3.25 -3.27
N LEU A 16 7.76 3.01 -1.97
CA LEU A 16 8.14 1.70 -1.45
C LEU A 16 7.07 0.64 -1.74
N CYS A 17 5.80 0.96 -1.50
CA CYS A 17 4.66 0.07 -1.74
C CYS A 17 4.59 -0.37 -3.21
N LYS A 18 4.76 0.57 -4.14
CA LYS A 18 4.77 0.26 -5.58
C LYS A 18 5.97 -0.59 -5.98
N ARG A 19 7.19 -0.23 -5.54
CA ARG A 19 8.43 -0.95 -5.90
C ARG A 19 8.49 -2.37 -5.34
N ARG A 20 7.93 -2.61 -4.17
CA ARG A 20 7.97 -3.92 -3.49
C ARG A 20 6.75 -4.78 -3.78
N GLY A 21 5.76 -4.29 -4.53
CA GLY A 21 4.57 -5.05 -4.86
C GLY A 21 3.59 -5.22 -3.70
N PHE A 22 3.40 -4.16 -2.91
CA PHE A 22 2.33 -4.09 -1.91
C PHE A 22 1.03 -3.55 -2.49
N ILE A 23 1.08 -2.37 -3.09
CA ILE A 23 -0.11 -1.65 -3.59
C ILE A 23 0.21 -1.03 -4.95
N PHE A 24 -0.72 -1.15 -5.88
CA PHE A 24 -0.68 -0.58 -7.22
C PHE A 24 -1.92 0.27 -7.49
N GLN A 25 -1.77 1.30 -8.31
CA GLN A 25 -2.91 2.06 -8.79
C GLN A 25 -3.76 1.18 -9.70
N SER A 26 -5.05 1.08 -9.43
CA SER A 26 -5.91 0.26 -10.29
C SER A 26 -6.05 0.89 -11.67
N SER A 27 -6.04 0.05 -12.70
CA SER A 27 -6.04 0.48 -14.10
C SER A 27 -4.87 1.42 -14.46
N GLU A 28 -3.69 1.24 -13.85
CA GLU A 28 -2.51 2.09 -14.11
C GLU A 28 -2.17 2.21 -15.61
N ILE A 29 -2.27 1.10 -16.36
CA ILE A 29 -2.01 1.08 -17.82
C ILE A 29 -3.04 1.87 -18.64
N TYR A 30 -4.18 2.22 -18.03
CA TYR A 30 -5.27 3.00 -18.64
C TYR A 30 -5.37 4.42 -18.07
N GLY A 31 -4.33 4.91 -17.38
CA GLY A 31 -4.31 6.25 -16.77
C GLY A 31 -4.76 6.29 -15.30
N GLY A 32 -5.08 5.13 -14.71
CA GLY A 32 -5.41 5.00 -13.30
C GLY A 32 -6.86 5.41 -12.97
N LEU A 33 -7.48 4.70 -12.04
CA LEU A 33 -8.80 5.04 -11.53
C LEU A 33 -8.72 5.56 -10.09
N ASN A 34 -9.00 6.85 -9.89
CA ASN A 34 -8.94 7.47 -8.57
C ASN A 34 -9.86 6.75 -7.57
N GLY A 35 -9.33 6.46 -6.39
CA GLY A 35 -10.03 5.73 -5.33
C GLY A 35 -9.96 4.21 -5.41
N PHE A 36 -9.42 3.64 -6.51
CA PHE A 36 -9.27 2.20 -6.68
C PHE A 36 -7.80 1.77 -6.68
N TRP A 37 -7.50 0.73 -5.90
CA TRP A 37 -6.16 0.25 -5.66
C TRP A 37 -6.13 -1.28 -5.63
N ASP A 38 -5.11 -1.85 -6.27
CA ASP A 38 -4.91 -3.29 -6.35
C ASP A 38 -3.78 -3.72 -5.41
N TYR A 39 -4.00 -4.84 -4.70
CA TYR A 39 -3.00 -5.41 -3.80
C TYR A 39 -2.08 -6.34 -4.57
N GLY A 40 -0.77 -6.07 -4.52
CA GLY A 40 0.24 -6.98 -5.05
C GLY A 40 0.46 -8.20 -4.14
N PRO A 41 1.34 -9.14 -4.51
CA PRO A 41 1.54 -10.39 -3.77
C PRO A 41 1.86 -10.17 -2.28
N LEU A 42 2.80 -9.27 -1.97
CA LEU A 42 3.15 -8.97 -0.57
C LEU A 42 2.04 -8.20 0.17
N GLY A 43 1.29 -7.36 -0.55
CA GLY A 43 0.15 -6.65 0.01
C GLY A 43 -1.02 -7.56 0.35
N ALA A 44 -1.27 -8.57 -0.49
CA ALA A 44 -2.29 -9.58 -0.25
C ALA A 44 -1.98 -10.42 0.99
N GLU A 45 -0.72 -10.84 1.15
CA GLU A 45 -0.25 -11.56 2.33
C GLU A 45 -0.34 -10.71 3.60
N LEU A 46 0.08 -9.45 3.55
CA LEU A 46 -0.07 -8.52 4.67
C LEU A 46 -1.55 -8.35 5.06
N LYS A 47 -2.42 -8.11 4.08
CA LYS A 47 -3.87 -7.97 4.29
C LYS A 47 -4.46 -9.24 4.90
N ARG A 48 -4.05 -10.42 4.43
CA ARG A 48 -4.48 -11.71 4.99
C ARG A 48 -4.03 -11.83 6.44
N ASN A 49 -2.77 -11.60 6.74
CA ASN A 49 -2.22 -11.72 8.09
C ASN A 49 -2.91 -10.78 9.09
N ILE A 50 -3.24 -9.55 8.66
CA ILE A 50 -4.01 -8.61 9.50
C ILE A 50 -5.42 -9.14 9.76
N LYS A 51 -6.12 -9.62 8.73
CA LYS A 51 -7.46 -10.20 8.87
C LYS A 51 -7.48 -11.42 9.79
N GLU A 52 -6.52 -12.32 9.63
CA GLU A 52 -6.37 -13.52 10.46
C GLU A 52 -6.09 -13.16 11.92
N ASN A 53 -5.16 -12.22 12.17
CA ASN A 53 -4.90 -11.75 13.53
C ASN A 53 -6.14 -11.11 14.16
N TRP A 54 -6.87 -10.31 13.40
CA TRP A 54 -8.10 -9.69 13.88
C TRP A 54 -9.14 -10.74 14.28
N TRP A 55 -9.38 -11.74 13.41
CA TRP A 55 -10.33 -12.81 13.68
C TRP A 55 -9.93 -13.70 14.87
N ARG A 56 -8.61 -13.92 15.07
CA ARG A 56 -8.08 -14.69 16.21
C ARG A 56 -8.12 -13.94 17.53
N SER A 57 -8.13 -12.62 17.50
CA SER A 57 -8.19 -11.76 18.69
C SER A 57 -9.61 -11.56 19.21
N MET A 58 -10.62 -11.96 18.43
CA MET A 58 -12.02 -12.05 18.82
C MET A 58 -12.35 -13.44 19.32
#